data_AF-A0A851KZU0-F1
#
_entry.id   AF-A0A851KZU0-F1
#
_cell.length_a   1.000
_cell.length_b   1.000
_cell.length_c   1.000
_cell.angle_alpha   90.00
_cell.angle_beta   90.00
_cell.angle_gamma   90.00
#
_symmetry.space_group_name_H-M   'P 1'
#
loop_
_entity.id
_entity.type
_entity.pdbx_description
1 polymer ?
#
loop_
_entity_poly.entity_id
_entity_poly.type
_entity_poly.pdbx_seq_one_letter_code
_entity_poly.pdbx_strand_id
1 'polypeptide(L)'
;EREQQQPCPNTNSCCSSTSTSNLQPATRGNLKTDLAAAIEITLMTPRPQKIPTGIRGHITVQGRTMGALLLGRSSASMLRLFVLPSVIDADFTREIMIIVYTPFPLIKINKRQRITQLVPLEQVTKDISPSKDQIHRESRFRSTGGLILLTLDLSNRPKRRVMIEYKGQQCVLMGLLNTGADSSIVAPQYWLHQWPLQPATTAVTEVGRLTLASRSPSLSITMDRKTVTTTFSVIQLPPTVQCLISQDILAQLGVVL
;
A
#
# COMPACT_ATOMS: atom_id res chain seq x y z
N GLU A 1 -1.24 49.49 25.92
CA GLU A 1 -0.60 48.64 26.95
C GLU A 1 -0.49 47.21 26.43
N ARG A 2 0.59 46.51 26.77
CA ARG A 2 0.98 45.20 26.23
C ARG A 2 0.12 44.08 26.81
N GLU A 3 -0.50 43.27 25.97
CA GLU A 3 -1.03 41.96 26.39
C GLU A 3 0.12 40.95 26.40
N GLN A 4 0.51 40.52 27.59
CA GLN A 4 1.59 39.56 27.82
C GLN A 4 1.14 38.16 27.40
N GLN A 5 1.85 37.57 26.44
CA GLN A 5 1.77 36.14 26.14
C GLN A 5 2.38 35.35 27.30
N GLN A 6 1.55 34.51 27.92
CA GLN A 6 1.96 33.61 28.99
C GLN A 6 2.59 32.35 28.39
N PRO A 7 3.84 31.98 28.75
CA PRO A 7 4.49 30.79 28.20
C PRO A 7 3.92 29.51 28.82
N CYS A 8 3.62 28.52 27.99
CA CYS A 8 3.20 27.17 28.40
C CYS A 8 4.24 26.51 29.32
N PRO A 9 3.83 25.84 30.41
CA PRO A 9 4.78 25.18 31.30
C PRO A 9 5.35 23.90 30.66
N ASN A 10 6.69 23.82 30.70
CA ASN A 10 7.47 22.64 30.36
C ASN A 10 7.25 21.55 31.42
N THR A 11 6.57 20.45 31.10
CA THR A 11 6.49 19.29 32.00
C THR A 11 7.58 18.29 31.65
N ASN A 12 8.77 18.52 32.19
CA ASN A 12 9.79 17.48 32.34
C ASN A 12 9.48 16.73 33.66
N SER A 13 9.06 15.48 33.56
CA SER A 13 8.95 14.57 34.70
C SER A 13 9.50 13.22 34.30
N CYS A 14 10.68 12.92 34.81
CA CYS A 14 11.34 11.62 34.74
C CYS A 14 10.84 10.78 35.92
N CYS A 15 10.51 9.48 35.72
CA CYS A 15 10.68 8.41 36.73
C CYS A 15 10.26 7.03 36.17
N SER A 16 11.24 6.13 36.10
CA SER A 16 11.27 4.74 36.62
C SER A 16 10.21 3.70 36.21
N SER A 17 10.63 2.81 35.32
CA SER A 17 10.35 1.37 35.18
C SER A 17 9.31 0.68 36.09
N THR A 18 8.06 0.66 35.63
CA THR A 18 7.17 -0.52 35.41
C THR A 18 5.94 0.02 34.70
N SER A 19 6.00 0.14 33.36
CA SER A 19 5.16 1.08 32.62
C SER A 19 3.79 0.50 32.23
N THR A 20 2.83 0.49 33.16
CA THR A 20 1.42 0.67 32.80
C THR A 20 1.25 2.13 32.41
N SER A 21 1.16 2.43 31.11
CA SER A 21 1.06 3.81 30.65
C SER A 21 -0.34 4.36 30.91
N ASN A 22 -0.47 5.25 31.90
CA ASN A 22 -1.65 6.09 32.06
C ASN A 22 -1.70 7.11 30.91
N LEU A 23 -2.38 6.74 29.82
CA LEU A 23 -2.59 7.59 28.66
C LEU A 23 -3.56 8.73 29.05
N GLN A 24 -3.09 9.98 29.00
CA GLN A 24 -3.89 11.15 29.30
C GLN A 24 -4.25 11.94 28.03
N PRO A 25 -5.54 12.28 27.82
CA PRO A 25 -5.94 13.16 26.72
C PRO A 25 -5.34 14.56 26.86
N ALA A 26 -5.09 15.22 25.73
CA ALA A 26 -4.50 16.57 25.72
C ALA A 26 -5.40 17.68 26.31
N THR A 27 -6.73 17.51 26.27
CA THR A 27 -7.72 18.43 26.84
C THR A 27 -8.94 17.64 27.33
N ARG A 28 -9.70 18.24 28.26
CA ARG A 28 -10.98 17.68 28.74
C ARG A 28 -11.95 17.58 27.55
N GLY A 29 -12.48 16.38 27.28
CA GLY A 29 -13.36 16.11 26.14
C GLY A 29 -12.67 15.52 24.90
N ASN A 30 -11.34 15.36 24.91
CA ASN A 30 -10.66 14.69 23.80
C ASN A 30 -10.94 13.18 23.80
N LEU A 31 -11.41 12.72 22.64
CA LEU A 31 -11.63 11.30 22.34
C LEU A 31 -10.34 10.47 22.32
N LYS A 32 -9.18 11.13 22.21
CA LYS A 32 -7.92 10.51 21.81
C LYS A 32 -6.73 10.93 22.67
N THR A 33 -5.75 10.04 22.75
CA THR A 33 -4.45 10.31 23.38
C THR A 33 -3.33 10.24 22.33
N ASP A 34 -2.50 11.26 22.25
CA ASP A 34 -1.38 11.27 21.31
C ASP A 34 -0.28 10.28 21.76
N LEU A 35 0.32 9.55 20.81
CA LEU A 35 1.56 8.80 21.05
C LEU A 35 2.74 9.44 20.33
N ALA A 36 3.91 9.28 20.94
CA ALA A 36 5.16 9.82 20.47
C ALA A 36 6.10 8.71 19.97
N ALA A 37 6.96 9.05 19.01
CA ALA A 37 8.04 8.17 18.60
C ALA A 37 9.06 7.99 19.73
N ALA A 38 9.45 6.75 20.05
CA ALA A 38 10.48 6.48 21.06
C ALA A 38 11.91 6.74 20.57
N ILE A 39 12.10 6.76 19.25
CA ILE A 39 13.38 6.95 18.59
C ILE A 39 13.30 8.07 17.55
N GLU A 40 14.46 8.60 17.20
CA GLU A 40 14.62 9.41 16.00
C GLU A 40 14.77 8.48 14.79
N ILE A 41 14.11 8.81 13.68
CA ILE A 41 14.17 8.05 12.44
C ILE A 41 14.02 8.96 11.23
N THR A 42 14.70 8.62 10.14
CA THR A 42 14.53 9.30 8.85
C THR A 42 13.99 8.32 7.82
N LEU A 43 12.84 8.63 7.23
CA LEU A 43 12.20 7.80 6.21
C LEU A 43 12.90 8.00 4.87
N MET A 44 13.80 7.09 4.50
CA MET A 44 14.59 7.15 3.26
C MET A 44 13.84 6.62 2.02
N THR A 45 12.73 5.89 2.20
CA THR A 45 12.02 5.21 1.12
C THR A 45 10.50 5.37 1.27
N PRO A 46 9.70 5.20 0.20
CA PRO A 46 8.25 5.28 0.30
C PRO A 46 7.61 4.03 0.91
N ARG A 47 8.41 3.00 1.24
CA ARG A 47 7.94 1.77 1.88
C ARG A 47 7.51 2.04 3.32
N PRO A 48 6.44 1.37 3.81
CA PRO A 48 6.04 1.48 5.20
C PRO A 48 7.16 1.10 6.17
N GLN A 49 7.34 1.87 7.24
CA GLN A 49 8.32 1.62 8.29
C GLN A 49 7.64 1.57 9.66
N LYS A 50 8.17 0.71 10.53
CA LYS A 50 7.71 0.57 11.92
C LYS A 50 8.50 1.51 12.83
N ILE A 51 7.81 2.26 13.67
CA ILE A 51 8.40 3.15 14.66
C ILE A 51 7.92 2.73 16.05
N PRO A 52 8.84 2.42 16.99
CA PRO A 52 8.48 2.09 18.37
C PRO A 52 7.89 3.31 19.10
N THR A 53 6.96 3.07 20.01
CA THR A 53 6.39 4.11 20.89
C THR A 53 6.99 4.10 22.29
N GLY A 54 7.69 3.02 22.66
CA GLY A 54 8.15 2.75 24.02
C GLY A 54 7.02 2.33 24.96
N ILE A 55 5.78 2.26 24.47
CA ILE A 55 4.60 1.92 25.26
C ILE A 55 4.29 0.44 25.06
N ARG A 56 4.21 -0.30 26.18
CA ARG A 56 3.94 -1.73 26.20
C ARG A 56 2.70 -2.02 27.03
N GLY A 57 2.01 -3.09 26.66
CA GLY A 57 0.93 -3.62 27.46
C GLY A 57 -0.43 -3.01 27.16
N HIS A 58 -1.38 -3.36 28.03
CA HIS A 58 -2.79 -3.09 27.86
C HIS A 58 -3.10 -1.59 27.92
N ILE A 59 -4.03 -1.16 27.07
CA ILE A 59 -4.57 0.19 27.13
C ILE A 59 -5.67 0.20 28.19
N THR A 60 -5.40 0.91 29.29
CA THR A 60 -6.34 1.02 30.41
C THR A 60 -6.97 2.41 30.40
N VAL A 61 -8.30 2.47 30.32
CA VAL A 61 -9.09 3.71 30.42
C VAL A 61 -10.05 3.54 31.59
N GLN A 62 -9.98 4.44 32.57
CA GLN A 62 -10.82 4.39 33.79
C GLN A 62 -10.78 3.02 34.49
N GLY A 63 -9.60 2.40 34.57
CA GLY A 63 -9.41 1.09 35.23
C GLY A 63 -9.88 -0.11 34.42
N ARG A 64 -10.40 0.08 33.19
CA ARG A 64 -10.81 -1.02 32.30
C ARG A 64 -9.80 -1.19 31.16
N THR A 65 -9.41 -2.42 30.91
CA THR A 65 -8.65 -2.80 29.73
C THR A 65 -9.53 -2.74 28.49
N MET A 66 -9.09 -1.98 27.49
CA MET A 66 -9.82 -1.74 26.25
C MET A 66 -8.91 -1.97 25.04
N GLY A 67 -9.53 -2.32 23.91
CA GLY A 67 -8.84 -2.22 22.63
C GLY A 67 -8.74 -0.75 22.20
N ALA A 68 -7.96 -0.48 21.17
CA ALA A 68 -7.87 0.87 20.62
C ALA A 68 -7.61 0.87 19.12
N LEU A 69 -8.03 1.95 18.47
CA LEU A 69 -7.66 2.30 17.12
C LEU A 69 -6.50 3.29 17.14
N LEU A 70 -5.39 2.91 16.49
CA LEU A 70 -4.25 3.79 16.26
C LEU A 70 -4.44 4.52 14.93
N LEU A 71 -4.37 5.85 14.96
CA LEU A 71 -4.59 6.73 13.81
C LEU A 71 -3.48 7.77 13.67
N GLY A 72 -3.26 8.24 12.43
CA GLY A 72 -2.40 9.40 12.19
C GLY A 72 -3.01 10.69 12.72
N ARG A 73 -2.16 11.60 13.21
CA ARG A 73 -2.59 12.97 13.50
C ARG A 73 -2.76 13.71 12.19
N SER A 74 -3.79 14.55 12.09
CA SER A 74 -4.02 15.39 10.90
C SER A 74 -2.80 16.26 10.56
N SER A 75 -2.09 16.76 11.57
CA SER A 75 -0.86 17.52 11.40
C SER A 75 0.26 16.72 10.70
N ALA A 76 0.36 15.41 10.94
CA ALA A 76 1.31 14.55 10.26
C ALA A 76 0.91 14.35 8.79
N SER A 77 -0.39 14.14 8.54
CA SER A 77 -0.93 14.02 7.18
C SER A 77 -0.70 15.28 6.34
N MET A 78 -0.84 16.47 6.94
CA MET A 78 -0.52 17.75 6.28
C MET A 78 0.95 17.86 5.86
N LEU A 79 1.84 17.18 6.57
CA LEU A 79 3.26 17.06 6.24
C LEU A 79 3.56 15.85 5.35
N ARG A 80 2.53 15.27 4.72
CA ARG A 80 2.62 14.09 3.83
C ARG A 80 3.20 12.85 4.52
N LEU A 81 3.04 12.77 5.85
CA LEU A 81 3.38 11.60 6.66
C LEU A 81 2.09 10.89 7.06
N PHE A 82 1.91 9.67 6.55
CA PHE A 82 0.70 8.90 6.76
C PHE A 82 0.98 7.77 7.75
N VAL A 83 0.20 7.72 8.83
CA VAL A 83 0.18 6.56 9.73
C VAL A 83 -0.87 5.60 9.21
N LEU A 84 -0.49 4.35 8.97
CA LEU A 84 -1.44 3.31 8.60
C LEU A 84 -2.31 2.96 9.83
N PRO A 85 -3.65 3.02 9.72
CA PRO A 85 -4.53 2.66 10.80
C PRO A 85 -4.25 1.24 11.30
N SER A 86 -4.34 1.03 12.62
CA SER A 86 -4.11 -0.29 13.21
C SER A 86 -5.04 -0.51 14.40
N VAL A 87 -5.60 -1.72 14.51
CA VAL A 87 -6.37 -2.15 15.67
C VAL A 87 -5.42 -2.77 16.69
N ILE A 88 -5.56 -2.36 17.94
CA ILE A 88 -4.84 -2.88 19.10
C ILE A 88 -5.87 -3.63 19.95
N ASP A 89 -5.74 -4.94 20.04
CA ASP A 89 -6.59 -5.77 20.89
C ASP A 89 -6.37 -5.44 22.37
N ALA A 90 -7.41 -5.65 23.19
CA ALA A 90 -7.34 -5.33 24.62
C ALA A 90 -6.36 -6.24 25.38
N ASP A 91 -6.10 -7.45 24.91
CA ASP A 91 -5.14 -8.41 25.47
C ASP A 91 -3.72 -8.22 24.90
N PHE A 92 -3.46 -7.10 24.22
CA PHE A 92 -2.14 -6.83 23.68
C PHE A 92 -1.11 -6.54 24.76
N THR A 93 -0.05 -7.35 24.79
CA THR A 93 1.02 -7.25 25.80
C THR A 93 2.35 -6.69 25.28
N ARG A 94 2.53 -6.62 23.95
CA ARG A 94 3.80 -6.18 23.34
C ARG A 94 3.85 -4.65 23.22
N GLU A 95 4.92 -4.16 22.61
CA GLU A 95 5.08 -2.74 22.34
C GLU A 95 4.15 -2.29 21.21
N ILE A 96 3.50 -1.15 21.40
CA ILE A 96 2.70 -0.50 20.37
C ILE A 96 3.66 0.08 19.32
N MET A 97 3.52 -0.38 18.08
CA MET A 97 4.31 0.10 16.95
C MET A 97 3.45 1.00 16.06
N ILE A 98 4.01 2.12 15.64
CA ILE A 98 3.43 3.00 14.62
C ILE A 98 3.91 2.50 13.26
N ILE A 99 3.01 2.28 12.31
CA ILE A 99 3.41 2.05 10.91
C ILE A 99 3.19 3.33 10.15
N VAL A 100 4.26 3.85 9.56
CA VAL A 100 4.23 5.09 8.79
C VAL A 100 4.65 4.85 7.35
N TYR A 101 4.09 5.61 6.42
CA TYR A 101 4.61 5.72 5.07
C TYR A 101 4.58 7.19 4.62
N THR A 102 5.39 7.52 3.64
CA THR A 102 5.30 8.80 2.94
C THR A 102 5.55 8.60 1.45
N PRO A 103 4.75 9.21 0.55
CA PRO A 103 5.05 9.19 -0.87
C PRO A 103 6.27 10.07 -1.24
N PHE A 104 6.75 10.91 -0.32
CA PHE A 104 7.90 11.80 -0.52
C PHE A 104 8.94 11.56 0.58
N PRO A 105 9.87 10.61 0.37
CA PRO A 105 10.90 10.28 1.34
C PRO A 105 11.83 11.47 1.67
N LEU A 106 12.71 11.26 2.65
CA LEU A 106 13.53 12.26 3.34
C LEU A 106 12.76 13.05 4.42
N ILE A 107 11.83 12.38 5.11
CA ILE A 107 11.15 12.92 6.30
C ILE A 107 11.86 12.47 7.56
N LYS A 108 12.33 13.42 8.38
CA LYS A 108 12.87 13.16 9.71
C LYS A 108 11.76 13.23 10.75
N ILE A 109 11.67 12.21 11.59
CA ILE A 109 10.80 12.15 12.76
C ILE A 109 11.70 12.15 13.99
N ASN A 110 11.54 13.17 14.83
CA ASN A 110 12.34 13.30 16.02
C ASN A 110 11.82 12.39 17.13
N LYS A 111 12.72 11.93 18.01
CA LYS A 111 12.34 11.27 19.25
C LYS A 111 11.37 12.18 20.03
N ARG A 112 10.34 11.57 20.64
CA ARG A 112 9.22 12.21 21.33
C ARG A 112 8.26 13.04 20.44
N GLN A 113 8.43 13.05 19.12
CA GLN A 113 7.48 13.71 18.23
C GLN A 113 6.16 12.95 18.19
N ARG A 114 5.06 13.66 18.47
CA ARG A 114 3.70 13.10 18.46
C ARG A 114 3.16 13.09 17.03
N ILE A 115 3.13 11.91 16.41
CA ILE A 115 2.71 11.72 15.01
C ILE A 115 1.45 10.86 14.87
N THR A 116 1.05 10.18 15.95
CA THR A 116 -0.12 9.29 15.98
C THR A 116 -0.94 9.56 17.24
N GLN A 117 -2.14 9.01 17.27
CA GLN A 117 -3.09 9.10 18.37
C GLN A 117 -3.84 7.77 18.53
N LEU A 118 -4.21 7.44 19.75
CA LEU A 118 -5.05 6.31 20.10
C LEU A 118 -6.48 6.76 20.38
N VAL A 119 -7.43 6.02 19.85
CA VAL A 119 -8.86 6.12 20.17
C VAL A 119 -9.27 4.81 20.84
N PRO A 120 -9.53 4.79 22.17
CA PRO A 120 -10.04 3.61 22.86
C PRO A 120 -11.38 3.16 22.26
N LEU A 121 -11.56 1.85 22.12
CA LEU A 121 -12.78 1.24 21.57
C LEU A 121 -13.40 0.28 22.56
N GLU A 122 -14.74 0.33 22.69
CA GLU A 122 -15.49 -0.72 23.36
C GLU A 122 -15.42 -2.01 22.55
N GLN A 123 -15.03 -3.11 23.19
CA GLN A 123 -15.02 -4.41 22.53
C GLN A 123 -16.41 -5.04 22.62
N VAL A 124 -17.19 -4.88 21.57
CA VAL A 124 -18.53 -5.48 21.44
C VAL A 124 -18.50 -6.98 21.16
N THR A 125 -17.32 -7.55 20.89
CA THR A 125 -17.13 -8.97 20.58
C THR A 125 -16.68 -9.82 21.77
N LYS A 126 -16.64 -9.26 22.99
CA LYS A 126 -16.15 -9.98 24.20
C LYS A 126 -16.92 -11.27 24.47
N ASP A 127 -18.21 -11.30 24.18
CA ASP A 127 -19.09 -12.43 24.46
C ASP A 127 -19.18 -13.42 23.28
N ILE A 128 -18.44 -13.18 22.20
CA ILE A 128 -18.39 -14.08 21.05
C ILE A 128 -17.28 -15.11 21.30
N SER A 129 -17.65 -16.39 21.36
CA SER A 129 -16.69 -17.47 21.53
C SER A 129 -15.68 -17.51 20.37
N PRO A 130 -14.37 -17.58 20.63
CA PRO A 130 -13.37 -17.70 19.58
C PRO A 130 -13.55 -19.03 18.84
N SER A 131 -13.35 -19.03 17.51
CA SER A 131 -13.29 -20.26 16.74
C SER A 131 -12.17 -21.18 17.27
N LYS A 132 -12.44 -22.48 17.38
CA LYS A 132 -11.61 -23.49 18.07
C LYS A 132 -10.18 -23.66 17.54
N ASP A 133 -9.84 -23.08 16.38
CA ASP A 133 -8.53 -23.26 15.73
C ASP A 133 -7.45 -22.23 16.12
N GLN A 134 -7.60 -21.53 17.25
CA GLN A 134 -6.64 -20.50 17.66
C GLN A 134 -5.53 -21.05 18.57
N ILE A 135 -4.55 -21.72 17.95
CA ILE A 135 -3.21 -21.83 18.53
C ILE A 135 -2.71 -20.41 18.80
N HIS A 136 -2.22 -20.19 20.03
CA HIS A 136 -1.64 -18.96 20.56
C HIS A 136 -1.06 -18.03 19.47
N ARG A 137 -1.78 -16.94 19.17
CA ARG A 137 -1.45 -16.00 18.09
C ARG A 137 -0.30 -15.08 18.48
N GLU A 138 0.93 -15.60 18.43
CA GLU A 138 2.16 -14.83 18.69
C GLU A 138 2.57 -13.88 17.54
N SER A 139 1.85 -13.88 16.42
CA SER A 139 2.26 -13.17 15.20
C SER A 139 1.20 -12.17 14.73
N ARG A 140 1.44 -10.87 14.91
CA ARG A 140 0.70 -9.82 14.18
C ARG A 140 1.30 -9.55 12.81
N PHE A 141 0.45 -9.10 11.88
CA PHE A 141 0.61 -8.93 10.42
C PHE A 141 0.22 -10.12 9.54
N ARG A 142 -0.19 -11.26 10.11
CA ARG A 142 -0.89 -12.30 9.33
C ARG A 142 -2.37 -12.17 9.59
N SER A 143 -3.12 -11.79 8.56
CA SER A 143 -4.56 -12.07 8.51
C SER A 143 -4.75 -13.56 8.76
N THR A 144 -5.82 -13.92 9.46
CA THR A 144 -6.26 -15.33 9.54
C THR A 144 -6.62 -15.71 8.11
N GLY A 145 -5.76 -16.50 7.45
CA GLY A 145 -5.70 -16.55 5.99
C GLY A 145 -4.74 -15.49 5.46
N GLY A 146 -3.52 -15.88 5.11
CA GLY A 146 -2.51 -14.98 4.56
C GLY A 146 -3.10 -14.19 3.40
N LEU A 147 -3.07 -12.86 3.48
CA LEU A 147 -3.40 -12.03 2.33
C LEU A 147 -2.39 -12.37 1.24
N ILE A 148 -2.83 -13.11 0.21
CA ILE A 148 -2.09 -13.23 -1.04
C ILE A 148 -2.29 -11.89 -1.75
N LEU A 149 -1.57 -10.88 -1.30
CA LEU A 149 -1.51 -9.61 -2.00
C LEU A 149 -0.61 -9.85 -3.21
N LEU A 150 -1.22 -10.09 -4.37
CA LEU A 150 -0.52 -10.10 -5.65
C LEU A 150 -0.11 -8.66 -5.99
N THR A 151 0.85 -8.11 -5.25
CA THR A 151 1.65 -7.00 -5.78
C THR A 151 2.45 -7.62 -6.91
N LEU A 152 1.94 -7.49 -8.14
CA LEU A 152 2.58 -7.97 -9.36
C LEU A 152 3.93 -7.25 -9.50
N ASP A 153 4.97 -7.86 -8.95
CA ASP A 153 6.33 -7.48 -9.28
C ASP A 153 6.60 -7.90 -10.73
N LEU A 154 6.38 -6.95 -11.64
CA LEU A 154 6.62 -7.13 -13.07
C LEU A 154 8.11 -7.43 -13.34
N SER A 155 9.03 -7.18 -12.41
CA SER A 155 10.45 -7.46 -12.64
C SER A 155 10.78 -8.95 -12.71
N ASN A 156 10.04 -9.79 -11.98
CA ASN A 156 10.24 -11.25 -11.92
C ASN A 156 9.38 -12.04 -12.92
N ARG A 157 8.54 -11.37 -13.71
CA ARG A 157 7.69 -12.05 -14.71
C ARG A 157 8.49 -12.45 -15.94
N PRO A 158 8.16 -13.61 -16.55
CA PRO A 158 8.83 -14.04 -17.77
C PRO A 158 8.61 -13.00 -18.87
N LYS A 159 9.71 -12.60 -19.51
CA LYS A 159 9.71 -11.69 -20.65
C LYS A 159 10.14 -12.49 -21.88
N ARG A 160 9.44 -12.32 -22.99
CA ARG A 160 9.85 -12.87 -24.29
C ARG A 160 9.91 -11.81 -25.35
N ARG A 161 10.76 -12.04 -26.36
CA ARG A 161 10.76 -11.24 -27.58
C ARG A 161 9.53 -11.62 -28.39
N VAL A 162 8.81 -10.59 -28.80
CA VAL A 162 7.58 -10.68 -29.55
C VAL A 162 7.71 -9.79 -30.77
N MET A 163 7.38 -10.33 -31.94
CA MET A 163 7.34 -9.58 -33.19
C MET A 163 5.89 -9.26 -33.52
N ILE A 164 5.57 -7.99 -33.67
CA ILE A 164 4.25 -7.52 -34.06
C ILE A 164 4.34 -7.05 -35.51
N GLU A 165 3.45 -7.53 -36.36
CA GLU A 165 3.41 -7.22 -37.78
C GLU A 165 2.04 -6.68 -38.20
N TYR A 166 2.06 -5.59 -38.95
CA TYR A 166 0.89 -5.04 -39.61
C TYR A 166 1.25 -4.60 -41.03
N LYS A 167 0.57 -5.18 -42.03
CA LYS A 167 0.75 -4.88 -43.46
C LYS A 167 2.22 -4.85 -43.92
N GLY A 168 3.01 -5.85 -43.50
CA GLY A 168 4.43 -5.98 -43.85
C GLY A 168 5.39 -5.08 -43.07
N GLN A 169 4.90 -4.22 -42.17
CA GLN A 169 5.73 -3.51 -41.20
C GLN A 169 5.82 -4.31 -39.90
N GLN A 170 7.03 -4.42 -39.34
CA GLN A 170 7.28 -5.19 -38.14
C GLN A 170 7.93 -4.35 -37.05
N CYS A 171 7.55 -4.57 -35.80
CA CYS A 171 8.28 -4.09 -34.62
C CYS A 171 8.54 -5.25 -33.66
N VAL A 172 9.70 -5.23 -33.00
CA VAL A 172 10.11 -6.27 -32.04
C VAL A 172 10.16 -5.66 -30.66
N LEU A 173 9.41 -6.24 -29.72
CA LEU A 173 9.28 -5.76 -28.35
C LEU A 173 9.57 -6.87 -27.35
N MET A 174 9.94 -6.47 -26.13
CA MET A 174 9.96 -7.36 -24.97
C MET A 174 8.58 -7.40 -24.32
N GLY A 175 7.84 -8.48 -24.59
CA GLY A 175 6.53 -8.75 -24.02
C GLY A 175 6.63 -9.40 -22.66
N LEU A 176 5.95 -8.81 -21.69
CA LEU A 176 5.79 -9.38 -20.35
C LEU A 176 4.59 -10.32 -20.36
N LEU A 177 4.81 -11.57 -19.96
CA LEU A 177 3.81 -12.63 -20.10
C LEU A 177 3.00 -12.81 -18.79
N ASN A 178 1.71 -13.14 -18.93
CA ASN A 178 0.81 -13.49 -17.83
C ASN A 178 0.67 -12.40 -16.76
N THR A 179 0.23 -11.21 -17.20
CA THR A 179 -0.16 -10.12 -16.31
C THR A 179 -1.55 -10.27 -15.71
N GLY A 180 -2.29 -11.35 -16.03
CA GLY A 180 -3.70 -11.48 -15.68
C GLY A 180 -4.59 -10.43 -16.37
N ALA A 181 -4.09 -9.77 -17.42
CA ALA A 181 -4.86 -8.79 -18.18
C ALA A 181 -5.73 -9.48 -19.24
N ASP A 182 -6.98 -9.03 -19.35
CA ASP A 182 -7.96 -9.48 -20.35
C ASP A 182 -7.61 -9.02 -21.77
N SER A 183 -6.63 -8.13 -21.93
CA SER A 183 -6.22 -7.59 -23.22
C SER A 183 -4.72 -7.32 -23.24
N SER A 184 -4.13 -7.51 -24.40
CA SER A 184 -2.71 -7.22 -24.62
C SER A 184 -2.52 -5.73 -24.85
N ILE A 185 -1.42 -5.17 -24.34
CA ILE A 185 -1.17 -3.72 -24.31
C ILE A 185 0.20 -3.42 -24.90
N VAL A 186 0.29 -2.40 -25.75
CA VAL A 186 1.58 -1.82 -26.19
C VAL A 186 1.70 -0.40 -25.67
N ALA A 187 2.88 -0.02 -25.17
CA ALA A 187 3.13 1.34 -24.75
C ALA A 187 3.22 2.28 -25.97
N PRO A 188 2.62 3.50 -25.95
CA PRO A 188 2.54 4.38 -27.11
C PRO A 188 3.88 4.74 -27.74
N GLN A 189 4.96 4.83 -26.95
CA GLN A 189 6.30 5.13 -27.43
C GLN A 189 6.90 4.04 -28.34
N TYR A 190 6.35 2.83 -28.30
CA TYR A 190 6.76 1.71 -29.15
C TYR A 190 5.76 1.44 -30.28
N TRP A 191 4.67 2.21 -30.35
CA TRP A 191 3.70 2.14 -31.44
C TRP A 191 4.25 2.87 -32.67
N LEU A 192 4.28 2.21 -33.83
CA LEU A 192 4.76 2.84 -35.04
C LEU A 192 3.77 3.92 -35.51
N HIS A 193 4.25 5.13 -35.77
CA HIS A 193 3.41 6.28 -36.17
C HIS A 193 2.54 6.03 -37.40
N GLN A 194 2.92 5.07 -38.24
CA GLN A 194 2.22 4.74 -39.49
C GLN A 194 1.07 3.74 -39.26
N TRP A 195 0.96 3.17 -38.05
CA TRP A 195 -0.06 2.19 -37.72
C TRP A 195 -1.34 2.89 -37.25
N PRO A 196 -2.51 2.57 -37.83
CA PRO A 196 -3.75 3.24 -37.47
C PRO A 196 -4.17 2.89 -36.05
N LEU A 197 -4.84 3.83 -35.40
CA LEU A 197 -5.51 3.64 -34.11
C LEU A 197 -7.01 3.74 -34.33
N GLN A 198 -7.74 2.74 -33.86
CA GLN A 198 -9.20 2.77 -33.80
C GLN A 198 -9.65 3.54 -32.55
N PRO A 199 -10.72 4.34 -32.66
CA PRO A 199 -11.23 5.13 -31.55
C PRO A 199 -11.64 4.24 -30.36
N ALA A 200 -11.41 4.76 -29.14
CA ALA A 200 -11.59 4.02 -27.90
C ALA A 200 -13.07 3.71 -27.62
N THR A 201 -13.53 2.51 -27.98
CA THR A 201 -14.88 2.03 -27.65
C THR A 201 -14.94 1.17 -26.39
N THR A 202 -13.79 0.81 -25.79
CA THR A 202 -13.72 -0.07 -24.62
C THR A 202 -12.85 0.55 -23.53
N ALA A 203 -13.37 0.61 -22.30
CA ALA A 203 -12.59 1.04 -21.14
C ALA A 203 -11.73 -0.14 -20.65
N VAL A 204 -10.43 0.09 -20.46
CA VAL A 204 -9.55 -0.88 -19.81
C VAL A 204 -9.53 -0.60 -18.32
N THR A 205 -9.83 -1.63 -17.52
CA THR A 205 -9.86 -1.52 -16.07
C THR A 205 -8.50 -1.93 -15.53
N GLU A 206 -7.68 -0.96 -15.18
CA GLU A 206 -6.46 -1.18 -14.40
C GLU A 206 -6.77 -0.75 -12.97
N VAL A 207 -6.75 -1.70 -12.03
CA VAL A 207 -6.94 -1.52 -10.55
C VAL A 207 -7.58 -0.17 -10.16
N GLY A 208 -8.87 0.01 -10.50
CA GLY A 208 -9.68 1.16 -10.08
C GLY A 208 -9.67 2.41 -10.97
N ARG A 209 -8.94 2.45 -12.10
CA ARG A 209 -9.01 3.52 -13.11
C ARG A 209 -9.59 2.99 -14.42
N LEU A 210 -10.62 3.66 -14.92
CA LEU A 210 -11.10 3.50 -16.30
C LEU A 210 -10.22 4.38 -17.19
N THR A 211 -9.42 3.77 -18.06
CA THR A 211 -8.69 4.51 -19.10
C THR A 211 -9.31 4.17 -20.46
N LEU A 212 -9.68 5.21 -21.21
CA LEU A 212 -10.07 5.05 -22.61
C LEU A 212 -8.86 4.58 -23.40
N ALA A 213 -8.95 3.39 -23.99
CA ALA A 213 -7.85 2.78 -24.71
C ALA A 213 -8.11 2.86 -26.22
N SER A 214 -7.22 3.50 -26.96
CA SER A 214 -7.19 3.34 -28.41
C SER A 214 -6.82 1.90 -28.74
N ARG A 215 -7.50 1.30 -29.73
CA ARG A 215 -7.26 -0.08 -30.16
C ARG A 215 -6.51 -0.14 -31.47
N SER A 216 -5.69 -1.16 -31.65
CA SER A 216 -5.09 -1.46 -32.94
C SER A 216 -6.11 -2.09 -33.90
N PRO A 217 -5.87 -2.04 -35.22
CA PRO A 217 -6.46 -3.02 -36.14
C PRO A 217 -5.97 -4.44 -35.80
N SER A 218 -6.59 -5.45 -36.41
CA SER A 218 -6.09 -6.82 -36.38
C SER A 218 -4.67 -6.87 -36.96
N LEU A 219 -3.74 -7.38 -36.15
CA LEU A 219 -2.32 -7.48 -36.47
C LEU A 219 -1.81 -8.86 -36.09
N SER A 220 -0.70 -9.27 -36.70
CA SER A 220 -0.09 -10.57 -36.45
C SER A 220 0.96 -10.44 -35.37
N ILE A 221 0.90 -11.28 -34.36
CA ILE A 221 1.92 -11.41 -33.33
C ILE A 221 2.63 -12.74 -33.51
N THR A 222 3.95 -12.71 -33.59
CA THR A 222 4.81 -13.88 -33.68
C THR A 222 5.68 -13.99 -32.44
N MET A 223 5.61 -15.13 -31.77
CA MET A 223 6.46 -15.49 -30.65
C MET A 223 6.83 -16.97 -30.79
N ASP A 224 8.11 -17.31 -30.63
CA ASP A 224 8.61 -18.69 -30.71
C ASP A 224 8.21 -19.45 -31.99
N ARG A 225 8.25 -18.76 -33.14
CA ARG A 225 7.85 -19.26 -34.47
C ARG A 225 6.37 -19.61 -34.62
N LYS A 226 5.54 -19.23 -33.64
CA LYS A 226 4.09 -19.33 -33.73
C LYS A 226 3.51 -17.94 -33.94
N THR A 227 2.50 -17.85 -34.79
CA THR A 227 1.87 -16.58 -35.15
C THR A 227 0.39 -16.64 -34.88
N VAL A 228 -0.16 -15.60 -34.25
CA VAL A 228 -1.59 -15.43 -34.03
C VAL A 228 -2.03 -14.03 -34.44
N THR A 229 -3.23 -13.91 -34.97
CA THR A 229 -3.83 -12.62 -35.32
C THR A 229 -4.67 -12.10 -34.16
N THR A 230 -4.43 -10.88 -33.71
CA THR A 230 -5.11 -10.30 -32.54
C THR A 230 -5.12 -8.77 -32.57
N THR A 231 -5.68 -8.16 -31.54
CA THR A 231 -5.71 -6.70 -31.35
C THR A 231 -4.99 -6.32 -30.05
N PHE A 232 -4.42 -5.11 -30.03
CA PHE A 232 -3.76 -4.53 -28.87
C PHE A 232 -4.46 -3.25 -28.45
N SER A 233 -4.51 -3.02 -27.14
CA SER A 233 -4.79 -1.70 -26.59
C SER A 233 -3.48 -0.90 -26.55
N VAL A 234 -3.55 0.39 -26.88
CA VAL A 234 -2.39 1.30 -26.83
C VAL A 234 -2.58 2.24 -25.65
N ILE A 235 -1.86 1.98 -24.56
CA ILE A 235 -2.01 2.66 -23.27
C ILE A 235 -0.63 2.87 -22.63
N GLN A 236 -0.44 3.99 -21.93
CA GLN A 236 0.77 4.25 -21.16
C GLN A 236 1.06 3.12 -20.17
N LEU A 237 2.25 2.54 -20.28
CA LEU A 237 2.78 1.50 -19.39
C LEU A 237 3.94 2.07 -18.55
N PRO A 238 4.28 1.45 -17.40
CA PRO A 238 5.48 1.82 -16.64
C PRO A 238 6.73 1.82 -17.52
N PRO A 239 7.72 2.72 -17.30
CA PRO A 239 8.87 2.88 -18.19
C PRO A 239 9.69 1.61 -18.47
N THR A 240 9.61 0.62 -17.58
CA THR A 240 10.33 -0.66 -17.69
C THR A 240 9.60 -1.72 -18.52
N VAL A 241 8.41 -1.42 -19.04
CA VAL A 241 7.51 -2.38 -19.72
C VAL A 241 7.18 -1.86 -21.11
N GLN A 242 7.49 -2.66 -22.13
CA GLN A 242 7.26 -2.28 -23.54
C GLN A 242 5.88 -2.74 -24.02
N CYS A 243 5.53 -4.00 -23.75
CA CYS A 243 4.20 -4.53 -24.00
C CYS A 243 3.83 -5.63 -23.00
N LEU A 244 2.53 -5.86 -22.86
CA LEU A 244 1.90 -6.91 -22.06
C LEU A 244 1.21 -7.91 -22.99
N ILE A 245 1.44 -9.20 -22.78
CA ILE A 245 0.79 -10.27 -23.53
C ILE A 245 -0.25 -10.94 -22.64
N SER A 246 -1.51 -10.85 -23.06
CA SER A 246 -2.66 -11.41 -22.36
C SER A 246 -2.66 -12.94 -22.40
N GLN A 247 -3.39 -13.52 -21.45
CA GLN A 247 -3.53 -14.96 -21.34
C GLN A 247 -4.15 -15.59 -22.60
N ASP A 248 -5.09 -14.90 -23.25
CA ASP A 248 -5.72 -15.38 -24.48
C ASP A 248 -4.74 -15.56 -25.64
N ILE A 249 -3.81 -14.60 -25.82
CA ILE A 249 -2.76 -14.73 -26.84
C ILE A 249 -1.82 -15.88 -26.48
N LEU A 250 -1.44 -16.00 -25.20
CA LEU A 250 -0.56 -17.08 -24.75
C LEU A 250 -1.20 -18.46 -24.97
N ALA A 251 -2.50 -18.59 -24.69
CA ALA A 251 -3.26 -19.82 -24.92
C ALA A 251 -3.31 -20.18 -26.40
N GLN A 252 -3.59 -19.21 -27.28
CA GLN A 252 -3.60 -19.43 -28.74
C GLN A 252 -2.22 -19.80 -29.29
N LEU A 253 -1.14 -19.25 -28.70
CA LEU A 253 0.23 -19.62 -29.03
C LEU A 253 0.65 -20.95 -28.36
N GLY A 254 -0.20 -21.59 -27.56
CA GLY A 254 0.10 -22.83 -26.85
C GLY A 254 1.34 -22.70 -25.95
N VAL A 255 1.47 -21.55 -25.29
CA VAL A 255 2.58 -21.25 -24.37
C VAL A 255 2.11 -21.57 -22.96
N VAL A 256 2.71 -22.59 -22.37
CA VAL A 256 2.55 -22.91 -20.94
C VAL A 256 3.72 -22.25 -20.20
N LEU A 257 3.41 -21.42 -19.22
CA LEU A 257 4.39 -20.70 -18.40
C LEU A 257 4.82 -21.50 -17.18
#